data_AF-A0A7C3NKJ8-F1
#
_entry.id   AF-A0A7C3NKJ8-F1
#
_cell.length_a   1.000
_cell.length_b   1.000
_cell.length_c   1.000
_cell.angle_alpha   90.00
_cell.angle_beta   90.00
_cell.angle_gamma   90.00
#
_symmetry.space_group_name_H-M   'P 1'
#
loop_
_entity.id
_entity.type
_entity.pdbx_description
1 polymer ?
#
loop_
_entity_poly.entity_id
_entity_poly.type
_entity_poly.pdbx_seq_one_letter_code
_entity_poly.pdbx_strand_id
1 'polypeptide(L)'
;MKVIDADAHVIENESTWDYMLESERAFKPKVVGATKGSEAFDYWLVDGRVIPRSNVERELPVAAREMSDLRLRIKHMDELGSICR
;
A
#
# COMPACT_ATOMS: atom_id res chain seq x y z
N MET A 1 -10.64 23.04 12.41
CA MET A 1 -11.22 23.05 11.06
C MET A 1 -11.18 21.63 10.54
N LYS A 2 -12.21 21.18 9.84
CA LYS A 2 -12.36 19.81 9.37
C LYS A 2 -12.07 19.82 7.86
N VAL A 3 -10.97 19.21 7.44
CA VAL A 3 -10.50 19.24 6.03
C VAL A 3 -10.80 17.89 5.37
N ILE A 4 -11.27 17.91 4.13
CA ILE A 4 -11.43 16.69 3.32
C ILE A 4 -10.11 16.48 2.58
N ASP A 5 -9.53 15.30 2.72
CA ASP A 5 -8.44 14.87 1.84
C ASP A 5 -9.05 14.36 0.53
N ALA A 6 -8.82 15.10 -0.55
CA ALA A 6 -9.39 14.79 -1.86
C ALA A 6 -8.59 13.72 -2.62
N ASP A 7 -7.40 13.37 -2.15
CA ASP A 7 -6.52 12.40 -2.80
C ASP A 7 -5.70 11.60 -1.78
N ALA A 8 -6.14 10.38 -1.52
CA ALA A 8 -5.48 9.46 -0.60
C ALA A 8 -5.24 8.11 -1.28
N HIS A 9 -4.04 7.57 -1.08
CA HIS A 9 -3.65 6.26 -1.59
C HIS A 9 -3.58 5.21 -0.47
N VAL A 10 -3.82 3.96 -0.86
CA VAL A 10 -3.53 2.76 -0.07
C VAL A 10 -2.50 1.94 -0.84
N ILE A 11 -1.62 1.24 -0.12
CA ILE A 11 -0.68 0.29 -0.73
C ILE A 11 -1.33 -1.09 -0.72
N GLU A 12 -1.63 -1.67 -1.87
CA GLU A 12 -2.19 -3.01 -1.97
C GLU A 12 -1.23 -4.07 -1.43
N ASN A 13 -1.77 -5.22 -0.98
CA ASN A 13 -0.97 -6.36 -0.53
C ASN A 13 -1.46 -7.66 -1.16
N GLU A 14 -0.84 -8.81 -0.82
CA GLU A 14 -1.19 -10.08 -1.46
C GLU A 14 -2.67 -10.46 -1.27
N SER A 15 -3.30 -10.06 -0.16
CA SER A 15 -4.73 -10.34 0.08
C SER A 15 -5.66 -9.56 -0.86
N THR A 16 -5.20 -8.44 -1.42
CA THR A 16 -5.94 -7.71 -2.48
C THR A 16 -6.22 -8.62 -3.67
N TRP A 17 -5.30 -9.52 -4.00
CA TRP A 17 -5.40 -10.40 -5.16
C TRP A 17 -6.21 -11.67 -4.91
N ASP A 18 -6.63 -11.93 -3.67
CA ASP A 18 -7.48 -13.08 -3.34
C ASP A 18 -8.86 -12.99 -4.02
N TYR A 19 -9.29 -11.78 -4.34
CA TYR A 19 -10.55 -11.48 -5.03
C TYR A 19 -10.46 -11.53 -6.56
N MET A 20 -9.28 -11.78 -7.14
CA MET A 20 -9.14 -11.93 -8.59
C MET A 20 -9.82 -13.20 -9.11
N LEU A 21 -10.39 -13.10 -10.31
CA LEU A 21 -10.89 -14.26 -11.04
C LEU A 21 -9.75 -15.24 -11.31
N GLU A 22 -10.04 -16.53 -11.27
CA GLU A 22 -9.04 -17.58 -11.48
C GLU A 22 -8.30 -17.40 -12.81
N SER A 23 -9.03 -17.07 -13.89
CA SER A 23 -8.47 -16.80 -15.22
C SER A 23 -7.51 -15.61 -15.26
N GLU A 24 -7.57 -14.71 -14.29
CA GLU A 24 -6.78 -13.48 -14.24
C GLU A 24 -5.58 -13.57 -13.29
N ARG A 25 -5.51 -14.59 -12.42
CA ARG A 25 -4.46 -14.73 -11.40
C ARG A 25 -3.05 -14.79 -11.97
N ALA A 26 -2.88 -15.23 -13.22
CA ALA A 26 -1.60 -15.22 -13.91
C ALA A 26 -1.01 -13.80 -14.10
N PHE A 27 -1.87 -12.78 -14.11
CA PHE A 27 -1.49 -11.37 -14.28
C PHE A 27 -1.31 -10.61 -12.98
N LYS A 28 -1.44 -11.28 -11.82
CA LYS A 28 -1.33 -10.60 -10.53
C LYS A 28 0.07 -9.94 -10.36
N PRO A 29 0.13 -8.68 -9.88
CA PRO A 29 1.38 -8.08 -9.44
C PRO A 29 2.09 -8.97 -8.42
N LYS A 30 3.41 -9.09 -8.53
CA LYS A 30 4.22 -9.87 -7.59
C LYS A 30 5.13 -8.96 -6.80
N VAL A 31 5.25 -9.22 -5.50
CA VAL A 31 6.25 -8.54 -4.67
C VAL A 31 7.62 -9.15 -4.89
N VAL A 32 8.61 -8.32 -5.19
CA VAL A 32 10.01 -8.72 -5.31
C VAL A 32 10.89 -7.81 -4.47
N GLY A 33 11.86 -8.38 -3.76
CA GLY A 33 12.81 -7.65 -2.92
C GLY A 33 14.21 -7.62 -3.52
N ALA A 34 15.01 -6.61 -3.15
CA ALA A 34 16.43 -6.57 -3.51
C ALA A 34 17.20 -7.68 -2.78
N THR A 35 17.99 -8.46 -3.52
CA THR A 35 18.83 -9.54 -2.94
C THR A 35 20.12 -9.03 -2.29
N LYS A 36 20.50 -7.77 -2.54
CA LYS A 36 21.64 -7.07 -1.90
C LYS A 36 21.30 -5.60 -1.68
N GLY A 37 21.43 -5.13 -0.43
CA GLY A 37 21.15 -3.76 0.02
C GLY A 37 20.66 -3.76 1.47
N SER A 38 20.97 -2.72 2.24
CA SER A 38 20.63 -2.64 3.69
C SER A 38 19.15 -2.37 3.97
N GLU A 39 18.35 -2.06 2.94
CA GLU A 39 16.91 -1.83 3.08
C GLU A 39 16.16 -2.70 2.08
N ALA A 40 15.33 -3.60 2.61
CA ALA A 40 14.42 -4.42 1.83
C ALA A 40 13.27 -3.52 1.32
N PHE A 41 13.50 -2.82 0.20
CA PHE A 41 12.39 -2.23 -0.54
C PHE A 41 11.66 -3.34 -1.28
N ASP A 42 10.36 -3.42 -1.01
CA ASP A 42 9.45 -4.17 -1.83
C ASP A 42 9.20 -3.41 -3.14
N TYR A 43 9.33 -4.10 -4.25
CA TYR A 43 8.96 -3.63 -5.57
C TYR A 43 7.82 -4.49 -6.10
N TRP A 44 6.99 -3.87 -6.93
CA TRP A 44 6.05 -4.58 -7.77
C TRP A 44 6.73 -5.03 -9.04
N LEU A 45 6.62 -6.32 -9.35
CA LEU A 45 6.83 -6.86 -10.69
C LEU A 45 5.48 -6.94 -11.39
N VAL A 46 5.27 -6.05 -12.37
CA VAL A 46 4.06 -5.98 -13.19
C VAL A 46 4.46 -6.03 -14.65
N ASP A 47 4.00 -7.03 -15.38
CA ASP A 47 4.29 -7.20 -16.81
C ASP A 47 5.80 -7.10 -17.14
N GLY A 48 6.63 -7.77 -16.34
CA GLY A 48 8.09 -7.75 -16.49
C GLY A 48 8.79 -6.46 -16.06
N ARG A 49 8.04 -5.45 -15.60
CA ARG A 49 8.59 -4.16 -15.13
C ARG A 49 8.64 -4.12 -13.60
N VAL A 50 9.73 -3.57 -13.08
CA VAL A 50 9.94 -3.35 -11.65
C VAL A 50 9.52 -1.93 -11.31
N ILE A 51 8.54 -1.79 -10.41
CA ILE A 51 7.95 -0.52 -10.00
C ILE A 51 8.08 -0.40 -8.47
N PRO A 52 8.55 0.73 -7.92
CA PRO A 52 8.59 0.91 -6.47
C PRO A 52 7.19 0.77 -5.85
N ARG A 53 7.07 -0.01 -4.76
CA ARG A 53 5.79 -0.19 -4.04
C ARG A 53 5.46 0.95 -3.07
N SER A 54 6.40 1.87 -2.84
CA SER A 54 6.23 2.96 -1.87
C SER A 54 6.22 4.33 -2.53
N ASN A 55 5.15 5.07 -2.29
CA ASN A 55 5.01 6.51 -2.47
C ASN A 55 4.80 7.26 -1.14
N VAL A 56 4.85 6.56 0.01
CA VAL A 56 4.52 7.08 1.34
C VAL A 56 5.77 7.27 2.20
N GLU A 57 5.71 8.21 3.16
CA GLU A 57 6.68 8.33 4.25
C GLU A 57 6.89 7.01 4.99
N ARG A 58 8.17 6.68 5.23
CA ARG A 58 8.59 5.39 5.80
C ARG A 58 8.21 5.22 7.27
N GLU A 59 7.90 6.32 7.96
CA GLU A 59 7.56 6.36 9.38
C GLU A 59 6.16 5.78 9.68
N LEU A 60 5.29 5.71 8.67
CA LEU A 60 3.96 5.13 8.84
C LEU A 60 4.02 3.60 8.94
N PRO A 61 3.40 2.99 9.99
CA PRO A 61 3.32 1.54 10.11
C PRO A 61 2.73 0.90 8.85
N VAL A 62 3.28 -0.25 8.44
CA VAL A 62 2.80 -1.03 7.28
C VAL A 62 1.29 -1.26 7.37
N ALA A 63 0.79 -1.62 8.56
CA ALA A 63 -0.63 -1.90 8.76
C ALA A 63 -1.56 -0.70 8.49
N ALA A 64 -1.07 0.53 8.67
CA ALA A 64 -1.82 1.73 8.31
C ALA A 64 -1.75 2.01 6.80
N ARG A 65 -0.59 1.79 6.17
CA ARG A 65 -0.35 2.00 4.74
C ARG A 65 -1.10 1.01 3.86
N GLU A 66 -1.14 -0.25 4.28
CA GLU A 66 -1.83 -1.33 3.57
C GLU A 66 -3.30 -1.49 3.99
N MET A 67 -3.79 -0.62 4.87
CA MET A 67 -5.16 -0.65 5.38
C MET A 67 -5.55 -1.98 6.06
N SER A 68 -4.57 -2.76 6.53
CA SER A 68 -4.82 -4.00 7.27
C SER A 68 -5.22 -3.75 8.73
N ASP A 69 -4.94 -2.57 9.30
CA ASP A 69 -5.60 -2.05 10.50
C ASP A 69 -6.22 -0.66 10.23
N LEU A 70 -7.53 -0.65 9.99
CA LEU A 70 -8.31 0.56 9.74
C LEU A 70 -8.20 1.58 10.90
N ARG A 71 -8.06 1.13 12.15
CA ARG A 71 -7.99 2.04 13.30
C ARG A 71 -6.70 2.85 13.28
N LEU A 72 -5.59 2.24 12.85
CA LEU A 72 -4.32 2.95 12.69
C LEU A 72 -4.40 3.98 11.57
N ARG A 73 -5.03 3.65 10.44
CA ARG A 73 -5.21 4.60 9.34
C ARG A 73 -6.10 5.78 9.73
N ILE A 74 -7.23 5.52 10.40
CA ILE A 74 -8.14 6.57 10.89
C ILE A 74 -7.44 7.48 11.89
N LYS A 75 -6.73 6.91 12.88
CA LYS A 75 -5.94 7.69 13.86
C LYS A 75 -4.93 8.61 13.15
N HIS A 76 -4.25 8.10 12.13
CA HIS A 76 -3.33 8.90 11.33
C HIS A 76 -4.05 10.04 10.57
N MET A 77 -5.23 9.78 9.98
CA MET A 77 -6.02 10.82 9.32
C MET A 77 -6.48 11.92 10.28
N ASP A 78 -6.87 11.54 11.50
CA ASP A 78 -7.23 12.46 12.58
C ASP A 78 -6.04 13.33 12.99
N GLU A 79 -4.82 12.77 13.08
CA GLU A 79 -3.57 13.48 13.39
C GLU A 79 -3.21 14.53 12.30
N LEU A 80 -3.50 14.22 11.03
CA LEU A 80 -3.34 15.15 9.91
C LEU A 80 -4.43 16.23 9.81
N GLY A 81 -5.49 16.15 10.63
CA GLY A 81 -6.64 17.05 10.57
C GLY A 81 -7.57 16.82 9.37
N SER A 82 -7.43 15.67 8.71
CA SER A 82 -8.22 15.21 7.57
C SER A 82 -9.39 14.34 7.99
N ILE A 83 -10.46 14.27 7.18
CA ILE A 83 -11.65 13.47 7.47
C ILE A 83 -11.94 12.50 6.32
N CYS A 84 -12.03 11.22 6.68
CA CYS A 84 -12.86 10.22 6.00
C CYS A 84 -14.04 9.91 6.93
N ARG A 85 -15.24 10.42 6.63
CA ARG A 85 -16.49 9.99 7.27
C ARG A 85 -17.55 9.76 6.21
#